data_AF-A0A6L4Z303-F1
#
_entry.id   AF-A0A6L4Z303-F1
#
_cell.length_a   1.000
_cell.length_b   1.000
_cell.length_c   1.000
_cell.angle_alpha   90.00
_cell.angle_beta   90.00
_cell.angle_gamma   90.00
#
_symmetry.space_group_name_H-M   'P 1'
#
loop_
_entity.id
_entity.type
_entity.pdbx_description
1 polymer ?
#
loop_
_entity_poly.entity_id
_entity_poly.type
_entity_poly.pdbx_seq_one_letter_code
_entity_poly.pdbx_strand_id
1 'polypeptide(L)'
;DFTKFLVLLPGATGDPSGVTDSPGSFGLFSVNGNRGRANNYLLDGTDMNDGYRNLPAINEAGVFGTPATILPLEAVAELAVISNFAPEYGRNSGAIVSIVTKSGTNELHGSVLEFFRNDKLDARNFFNTKPNPQTAFRNNQFGVALGGPIVKNRTFFYFNYEGQRERVGLNSLARVPSPQEIASLGGPKNPIIAQILQRNPYPTANLSVPLFDPSPNVSVTTNASNDIDSTTIKIDHSLSAKDLLSGRYYFGDSDQSFPLALVGGSKLPGFNTVTPTRVQIASLSYVKVISSTKVNELRFGYNRFRQNFFAEDIDFNPASIGLNTGVTNPRDFGLPVIRIRTDPSLGSSIEPIGSNLSLPRGRIATNTQLIDNFSWKVNKHDFKVGYEFRRTFVNGFFDAGYRGRID
;
A
#
# COMPACT_ATOMS: atom_id res chain seq x y z
N ASP A 1 0.74 -11.49 -3.43
CA ASP A 1 1.63 -10.33 -3.68
C ASP A 1 2.74 -10.72 -4.67
N PHE A 2 2.68 -10.23 -5.92
CA PHE A 2 3.64 -10.57 -6.96
C PHE A 2 5.02 -9.90 -6.77
N THR A 3 5.09 -8.80 -6.00
CA THR A 3 6.32 -8.01 -5.85
C THR A 3 7.43 -8.80 -5.16
N LYS A 4 7.06 -9.77 -4.32
CA LYS A 4 7.98 -10.70 -3.65
C LYS A 4 8.76 -11.59 -4.62
N PHE A 5 8.23 -11.86 -5.81
CA PHE A 5 8.94 -12.64 -6.82
C PHE A 5 9.98 -11.81 -7.58
N LEU A 6 9.85 -10.48 -7.60
CA LEU A 6 10.71 -9.59 -8.40
C LEU A 6 12.16 -9.58 -7.90
N VAL A 7 12.39 -9.84 -6.62
CA VAL A 7 13.73 -9.90 -6.00
C VAL A 7 14.40 -11.28 -6.10
N LEU A 8 13.70 -12.30 -6.62
CA LEU A 8 14.26 -13.63 -6.81
C LEU A 8 15.04 -13.77 -8.13
N LEU A 9 15.01 -12.74 -8.96
CA LEU A 9 15.66 -12.74 -10.27
C LEU A 9 17.14 -12.36 -10.16
N PRO A 10 18.03 -13.00 -10.95
CA PRO A 10 19.42 -12.57 -11.05
C PRO A 10 19.54 -11.09 -11.45
N GLY A 11 20.41 -10.34 -10.80
CA GLY A 11 20.60 -8.91 -11.05
C GLY A 11 19.49 -8.01 -10.46
N ALA A 12 18.45 -8.60 -9.85
CA ALA A 12 17.48 -7.89 -9.04
C ALA A 12 17.88 -7.92 -7.55
N THR A 13 17.64 -6.81 -6.86
CA THR A 13 17.80 -6.71 -5.40
C THR A 13 16.68 -5.84 -4.84
N GLY A 14 16.34 -5.99 -3.56
CA GLY A 14 15.56 -4.96 -2.88
C GLY A 14 16.29 -3.61 -3.00
N ASP A 15 15.54 -2.54 -3.25
CA ASP A 15 16.14 -1.21 -3.44
C ASP A 15 16.92 -0.82 -2.17
N PRO A 16 18.25 -0.58 -2.27
CA PRO A 16 19.12 -0.32 -1.12
C PRO A 16 18.90 1.07 -0.53
N SER A 17 18.19 1.96 -1.24
CA SER A 17 17.96 3.32 -0.79
C SER A 17 17.21 3.35 0.55
N GLY A 18 16.47 2.28 0.89
CA GLY A 18 15.76 2.18 2.15
C GLY A 18 14.89 3.42 2.40
N VAL A 19 14.48 4.13 1.33
CA VAL A 19 13.88 5.47 1.42
C VAL A 19 12.49 5.30 2.01
N THR A 20 12.47 5.28 3.34
CA THR A 20 11.34 5.32 4.26
C THR A 20 10.70 6.71 4.29
N ASP A 21 10.78 7.49 3.21
CA ASP A 21 10.12 8.79 3.11
C ASP A 21 8.58 8.63 3.05
N SER A 22 8.12 7.39 2.81
CA SER A 22 6.74 6.99 3.07
C SER A 22 6.66 5.49 3.39
N PRO A 23 5.72 5.07 4.26
CA PRO A 23 5.38 3.65 4.47
C PRO A 23 5.00 2.86 3.19
N GLY A 24 4.92 3.52 2.03
CA GLY A 24 4.68 2.93 0.71
C GLY A 24 5.93 2.43 -0.05
N SER A 25 7.14 2.50 0.51
CA SER A 25 8.38 2.11 -0.19
C SER A 25 8.70 0.59 -0.15
N PHE A 26 7.80 -0.22 0.40
CA PHE A 26 7.95 -1.67 0.48
C PHE A 26 7.68 -2.32 -0.89
N GLY A 27 8.44 -3.35 -1.23
CA GLY A 27 8.36 -4.02 -2.54
C GLY A 27 9.09 -3.27 -3.67
N LEU A 28 9.81 -2.18 -3.37
CA LEU A 28 10.75 -1.58 -4.31
C LEU A 28 11.92 -2.53 -4.58
N PHE A 29 12.22 -2.73 -5.86
CA PHE A 29 13.34 -3.54 -6.29
C PHE A 29 14.16 -2.78 -7.34
N SER A 30 15.47 -2.98 -7.33
CA SER A 30 16.41 -2.44 -8.31
C SER A 30 16.87 -3.56 -9.22
N VAL A 31 17.01 -3.28 -10.52
CA VAL A 31 17.56 -4.23 -11.50
C VAL A 31 18.81 -3.64 -12.15
N ASN A 32 19.89 -4.41 -12.17
CA ASN A 32 21.17 -4.05 -12.80
C ASN A 32 21.70 -2.67 -12.32
N GLY A 33 21.56 -2.38 -11.03
CA GLY A 33 22.04 -1.13 -10.42
C GLY A 33 21.19 0.13 -10.70
N ASN A 34 20.05 0.01 -11.40
CA ASN A 34 19.12 1.12 -11.58
C ASN A 34 18.39 1.50 -10.27
N ARG A 35 17.85 2.72 -10.21
CA ARG A 35 16.95 3.17 -9.12
C ARG A 35 15.69 2.28 -9.09
N GLY A 36 15.14 1.94 -7.92
CA GLY A 36 13.96 1.06 -7.88
C GLY A 36 12.68 1.69 -8.44
N ARG A 37 12.61 3.02 -8.48
CA ARG A 37 11.56 3.78 -9.19
C ARG A 37 11.83 3.94 -10.69
N ALA A 38 12.91 3.38 -11.22
CA ALA A 38 13.18 3.35 -12.65
C ALA A 38 12.58 2.12 -13.35
N ASN A 39 11.84 1.26 -12.66
CA ASN A 39 11.10 0.16 -13.29
C ASN A 39 9.73 0.61 -13.82
N ASN A 40 9.24 -0.08 -14.83
CA ASN A 40 7.93 0.14 -15.43
C ASN A 40 7.03 -1.07 -15.17
N TYR A 41 5.81 -0.86 -14.70
CA TYR A 41 4.85 -1.94 -14.45
C TYR A 41 3.73 -1.91 -15.49
N LEU A 42 3.46 -3.04 -16.11
CA LEU A 42 2.42 -3.21 -17.14
C LEU A 42 1.45 -4.32 -16.72
N LEU A 43 0.16 -4.09 -16.94
CA LEU A 43 -0.89 -5.09 -16.82
C LEU A 43 -1.62 -5.23 -18.16
N ASP A 44 -1.55 -6.42 -18.75
CA ASP A 44 -1.85 -6.70 -20.17
C ASP A 44 -1.32 -5.62 -21.12
N GLY A 45 -0.06 -5.22 -20.89
CA GLY A 45 0.64 -4.31 -21.80
C GLY A 45 0.23 -2.82 -21.71
N THR A 46 -0.56 -2.44 -20.71
CA THR A 46 -0.91 -1.03 -20.39
C THR A 46 -0.35 -0.61 -19.03
N ASP A 47 -0.13 0.69 -18.84
CA ASP A 47 0.47 1.26 -17.64
C ASP A 47 -0.22 0.85 -16.32
N MET A 48 0.59 0.37 -15.37
CA MET A 48 0.19 0.00 -14.01
C MET A 48 1.04 0.76 -12.96
N ASN A 49 1.53 1.96 -13.27
CA ASN A 49 2.39 2.74 -12.37
C ASN A 49 1.58 3.79 -11.58
N ASP A 50 1.81 3.97 -10.29
CA ASP A 50 1.41 5.20 -9.58
C ASP A 50 2.13 6.40 -10.21
N GLY A 51 1.36 7.34 -10.76
CA GLY A 51 1.89 8.54 -11.42
C GLY A 51 2.69 9.47 -10.50
N TYR A 52 2.57 9.36 -9.17
CA TYR A 52 3.33 10.18 -8.23
C TYR A 52 4.67 9.54 -7.84
N ARG A 53 4.70 8.26 -7.45
CA ARG A 53 5.93 7.59 -6.99
C ARG A 53 6.63 6.74 -8.04
N ASN A 54 5.98 6.47 -9.17
CA ASN A 54 6.42 5.46 -10.14
C ASN A 54 6.66 4.08 -9.48
N LEU A 55 5.71 3.67 -8.64
CA LEU A 55 5.59 2.37 -8.00
C LEU A 55 4.49 1.55 -8.70
N PRO A 56 4.37 0.23 -8.50
CA PRO A 56 3.24 -0.49 -9.06
C PRO A 56 1.96 -0.04 -8.35
N ALA A 57 0.96 0.43 -9.10
CA ALA A 57 -0.30 0.90 -8.52
C ALA A 57 -1.05 -0.23 -7.80
N ILE A 58 -0.99 -1.45 -8.35
CA ILE A 58 -1.43 -2.67 -7.67
C ILE A 58 -0.26 -3.18 -6.81
N ASN A 59 -0.54 -3.62 -5.57
CA ASN A 59 0.46 -3.98 -4.57
C ASN A 59 1.37 -2.83 -4.10
N GLU A 60 1.05 -1.56 -4.41
CA GLU A 60 1.73 -0.45 -3.73
C GLU A 60 1.47 -0.56 -2.23
N ALA A 61 2.49 -0.37 -1.40
CA ALA A 61 2.28 -0.37 0.04
C ALA A 61 1.46 0.84 0.52
N GLY A 62 0.63 0.60 1.54
CA GLY A 62 -0.10 1.64 2.27
C GLY A 62 0.65 2.06 3.52
N VAL A 63 0.21 1.58 4.68
CA VAL A 63 0.91 1.78 5.96
C VAL A 63 1.80 0.59 6.26
N PHE A 64 3.03 0.86 6.70
CA PHE A 64 3.93 -0.14 7.27
C PHE A 64 4.29 -1.32 6.33
N GLY A 65 4.51 -1.04 5.05
CA GLY A 65 4.97 -2.06 4.10
C GLY A 65 3.97 -3.19 3.81
N THR A 66 2.71 -3.01 4.19
CA THR A 66 1.63 -3.92 3.79
C THR A 66 1.04 -3.43 2.46
N PRO A 67 0.90 -4.29 1.43
CA PRO A 67 0.32 -3.88 0.14
C PRO A 67 -1.10 -3.35 0.36
N ALA A 68 -1.43 -2.20 -0.24
CA ALA A 68 -2.72 -1.56 -0.12
C ALA A 68 -3.77 -2.16 -1.05
N THR A 69 -3.38 -2.82 -2.14
CA THR A 69 -4.31 -3.66 -2.92
C THR A 69 -3.55 -4.88 -3.42
N ILE A 70 -4.24 -5.95 -3.83
CA ILE A 70 -3.59 -7.18 -4.28
C ILE A 70 -4.08 -7.57 -5.67
N LEU A 71 -3.17 -7.85 -6.60
CA LEU A 71 -3.57 -8.55 -7.83
C LEU A 71 -3.96 -9.99 -7.44
N PRO A 72 -5.20 -10.45 -7.72
CA PRO A 72 -5.61 -11.80 -7.38
C PRO A 72 -4.66 -12.83 -7.98
N LEU A 73 -4.25 -13.83 -7.20
CA LEU A 73 -3.28 -14.83 -7.65
C LEU A 73 -3.80 -15.59 -8.88
N GLU A 74 -5.08 -15.97 -8.83
CA GLU A 74 -5.75 -16.70 -9.90
C GLU A 74 -5.98 -15.86 -11.16
N ALA A 75 -5.80 -14.53 -11.10
CA ALA A 75 -5.89 -13.67 -12.28
C ALA A 75 -4.62 -13.72 -13.13
N VAL A 76 -3.47 -14.13 -12.59
CA VAL A 76 -2.17 -14.08 -13.28
C VAL A 76 -1.98 -15.31 -14.16
N ALA A 77 -1.78 -15.10 -15.46
CA ALA A 77 -1.34 -16.14 -16.39
C ALA A 77 0.19 -16.19 -16.48
N GLU A 78 0.82 -15.02 -16.58
CA GLU A 78 2.26 -14.88 -16.73
C GLU A 78 2.77 -13.61 -16.03
N LEU A 79 3.95 -13.70 -15.46
CA LEU A 79 4.72 -12.57 -14.93
C LEU A 79 6.12 -12.63 -15.56
N ALA A 80 6.44 -11.64 -16.38
CA ALA A 80 7.75 -11.50 -17.01
C ALA A 80 8.46 -10.23 -16.50
N VAL A 81 9.75 -10.34 -16.22
CA VAL A 81 10.60 -9.20 -15.87
C VAL A 81 11.70 -9.10 -16.91
N ILE A 82 11.71 -7.98 -17.63
CA ILE A 82 12.56 -7.78 -18.80
C ILE A 82 13.50 -6.61 -18.52
N SER A 83 14.80 -6.88 -18.46
CA SER A 83 15.84 -5.86 -18.20
C SER A 83 16.59 -5.42 -19.46
N ASN A 84 16.44 -6.16 -20.56
CA ASN A 84 16.90 -5.77 -21.89
C ASN A 84 15.70 -5.89 -22.82
N PHE A 85 15.02 -4.78 -23.05
CA PHE A 85 13.73 -4.75 -23.72
C PHE A 85 13.85 -4.03 -25.06
N ALA A 86 12.98 -4.42 -25.98
CA ALA A 86 12.90 -3.82 -27.29
C ALA A 86 12.30 -2.39 -27.22
N PRO A 87 12.52 -1.54 -28.25
CA PRO A 87 12.12 -0.14 -28.24
C PRO A 87 10.62 0.13 -28.02
N GLU A 88 9.74 -0.87 -28.21
CA GLU A 88 8.31 -0.73 -27.86
C GLU A 88 8.06 -0.52 -26.37
N TYR A 89 9.02 -0.86 -25.52
CA TYR A 89 8.95 -0.61 -24.09
C TYR A 89 9.74 0.67 -23.78
N GLY A 90 9.01 1.77 -23.58
CA GLY A 90 9.59 3.07 -23.26
C GLY A 90 9.48 3.46 -21.77
N ARG A 91 9.57 4.77 -21.51
CA ARG A 91 9.39 5.45 -20.21
C ARG A 91 10.56 5.35 -19.23
N ASN A 92 11.16 4.18 -19.06
CA ASN A 92 11.92 3.85 -17.86
C ASN A 92 13.20 3.07 -18.19
N SER A 93 14.30 3.38 -17.49
CA SER A 93 15.63 2.80 -17.74
C SER A 93 15.92 1.49 -16.98
N GLY A 94 15.08 1.17 -15.99
CA GLY A 94 15.14 -0.07 -15.20
C GLY A 94 14.44 -1.22 -15.92
N ALA A 95 13.84 -2.15 -15.19
CA ALA A 95 13.15 -3.29 -15.78
C ALA A 95 11.69 -2.99 -16.17
N ILE A 96 11.18 -3.73 -17.14
CA ILE A 96 9.76 -3.84 -17.44
C ILE A 96 9.20 -5.05 -16.70
N VAL A 97 8.23 -4.84 -15.82
CA VAL A 97 7.44 -5.89 -15.18
C VAL A 97 6.14 -6.03 -15.95
N SER A 98 6.02 -7.06 -16.77
CA SER A 98 4.85 -7.34 -17.60
C SER A 98 4.03 -8.45 -16.99
N ILE A 99 2.78 -8.14 -16.63
CA ILE A 99 1.82 -9.09 -16.09
C ILE A 99 0.74 -9.33 -17.13
N VAL A 100 0.49 -10.60 -17.45
CA VAL A 100 -0.61 -11.03 -18.34
C VAL A 100 -1.68 -11.70 -17.49
N THR A 101 -2.93 -11.28 -17.66
CA THR A 101 -4.07 -11.87 -16.97
C THR A 101 -4.68 -13.02 -17.76
N LYS A 102 -5.17 -14.04 -17.04
CA LYS A 102 -5.84 -15.20 -17.64
C LYS A 102 -7.08 -14.78 -18.45
N SER A 103 -7.34 -15.55 -19.50
CA SER A 103 -8.49 -15.40 -20.39
C SER A 103 -9.46 -16.57 -20.22
N GLY A 104 -10.74 -16.34 -20.51
CA GLY A 104 -11.73 -17.42 -20.52
C GLY A 104 -11.52 -18.38 -21.70
N THR A 105 -12.12 -19.56 -21.61
CA THR A 105 -12.06 -20.60 -22.65
C THR A 105 -13.47 -21.03 -23.06
N ASN A 106 -13.59 -22.00 -23.95
CA ASN A 106 -14.89 -22.60 -24.31
C ASN A 106 -15.52 -23.45 -23.20
N GLU A 107 -14.77 -23.70 -22.13
CA GLU A 107 -15.21 -24.52 -21.01
C GLU A 107 -15.34 -23.62 -19.78
N LEU A 108 -16.45 -23.78 -19.07
CA LEU A 108 -16.64 -23.12 -17.80
C LEU A 108 -15.75 -23.82 -16.76
N HIS A 109 -14.83 -23.07 -16.17
CA HIS A 109 -13.95 -23.53 -15.11
C HIS A 109 -13.81 -22.45 -14.04
N GLY A 110 -13.59 -22.86 -12.80
CA GLY A 110 -13.40 -21.94 -11.70
C GLY A 110 -12.64 -22.57 -10.57
N SER A 111 -12.16 -21.73 -9.67
CA SER A 111 -11.44 -22.14 -8.47
C SER A 111 -11.87 -21.29 -7.28
N VAL A 112 -11.71 -21.85 -6.10
CA VAL A 112 -11.88 -21.16 -4.82
C VAL A 112 -10.58 -21.35 -4.05
N LEU A 113 -10.09 -20.28 -3.41
CA LEU A 113 -8.89 -20.31 -2.59
C LEU A 113 -9.21 -19.80 -1.19
N GLU A 114 -8.53 -20.37 -0.21
CA GLU A 114 -8.45 -19.88 1.17
C GLU A 114 -7.02 -20.09 1.66
N PHE A 115 -6.41 -19.02 2.17
CA PHE A 115 -5.11 -19.04 2.82
C PHE A 115 -5.29 -18.47 4.23
N PHE A 116 -5.22 -19.38 5.19
CA PHE A 116 -5.44 -19.09 6.60
C PHE A 116 -4.13 -19.12 7.38
N ARG A 117 -3.86 -18.07 8.15
CA ARG A 117 -2.81 -18.05 9.16
C ARG A 117 -3.31 -17.43 10.45
N ASN A 118 -2.89 -17.99 11.58
CA ASN A 118 -3.22 -17.41 12.88
C ASN A 118 -2.15 -17.65 13.95
N ASP A 119 -2.25 -16.90 15.05
CA ASP A 119 -1.38 -17.00 16.24
C ASP A 119 -1.49 -18.33 16.98
N LYS A 120 -2.51 -19.16 16.70
CA LYS A 120 -2.68 -20.46 17.35
C LYS A 120 -1.89 -21.57 16.66
N LEU A 121 -1.68 -21.43 15.35
CA LEU A 121 -0.89 -22.35 14.52
C LEU A 121 0.55 -21.86 14.37
N ASP A 122 0.76 -20.54 14.36
CA ASP A 122 2.09 -19.95 14.23
C ASP A 122 2.88 -20.03 15.54
N ALA A 123 4.19 -20.30 15.42
CA ALA A 123 5.12 -20.21 16.55
C ALA A 123 5.19 -18.78 17.10
N ARG A 124 5.53 -18.65 18.38
CA ARG A 124 5.75 -17.35 19.01
C ARG A 124 6.89 -16.61 18.32
N ASN A 125 6.70 -15.30 18.14
CA ASN A 125 7.77 -14.42 17.72
C ASN A 125 8.91 -14.50 18.76
N PHE A 126 10.16 -14.51 18.31
CA PHE A 126 11.36 -14.50 19.15
C PHE A 126 11.34 -13.42 20.24
N PHE A 127 10.75 -12.26 19.94
CA PHE A 127 10.63 -11.12 20.87
C PHE A 127 9.36 -11.14 21.74
N ASN A 128 8.49 -12.15 21.61
CA ASN A 128 7.24 -12.31 22.38
C ASN A 128 7.25 -13.66 23.13
N THR A 129 8.15 -13.77 24.11
CA THR A 129 8.34 -14.98 24.92
C THR A 129 7.32 -15.09 26.06
N LYS A 130 7.16 -16.30 26.61
CA LYS A 130 6.38 -16.52 27.84
C LYS A 130 7.05 -15.78 29.02
N PRO A 131 6.29 -15.30 30.02
CA PRO A 131 4.86 -15.56 30.25
C PRO A 131 3.89 -14.64 29.50
N ASN A 132 4.36 -13.69 28.68
CA ASN A 132 3.49 -12.73 28.00
C ASN A 132 2.46 -13.43 27.08
N PRO A 133 1.24 -12.90 26.95
CA PRO A 133 0.28 -13.37 25.96
C PRO A 133 0.91 -13.35 24.57
N GLN A 134 0.61 -14.38 23.78
CA GLN A 134 1.03 -14.40 22.39
C GLN A 134 0.31 -13.28 21.65
N THR A 135 1.06 -12.48 20.91
CA THR A 135 0.49 -11.38 20.15
C THR A 135 -0.47 -11.91 19.09
N ALA A 136 -1.64 -11.28 18.98
CA ALA A 136 -2.65 -11.69 18.01
C ALA A 136 -2.13 -11.52 16.58
N PHE A 137 -2.34 -12.55 15.78
CA PHE A 137 -2.12 -12.52 14.34
C PHE A 137 -3.20 -13.38 13.71
N ARG A 138 -3.98 -12.81 12.80
CA ARG A 138 -5.02 -13.53 12.04
C ARG A 138 -5.02 -12.96 10.64
N ASN A 139 -4.77 -13.81 9.65
CA ASN A 139 -4.83 -13.44 8.25
C ASN A 139 -5.68 -14.46 7.52
N ASN A 140 -6.80 -14.01 6.96
CA ASN A 140 -7.68 -14.80 6.11
C ASN A 140 -7.61 -14.18 4.72
N GLN A 141 -7.13 -14.93 3.75
CA GLN A 141 -7.04 -14.48 2.36
C GLN A 141 -7.80 -15.48 1.50
N PHE A 142 -8.91 -15.03 0.95
CA PHE A 142 -9.86 -15.89 0.26
C PHE A 142 -10.16 -15.32 -1.11
N GLY A 143 -10.57 -16.17 -2.04
CA GLY A 143 -10.83 -15.72 -3.38
C GLY A 143 -11.58 -16.73 -4.21
N VAL A 144 -12.12 -16.24 -5.31
CA VAL A 144 -12.82 -17.04 -6.31
C VAL A 144 -12.38 -16.59 -7.69
N ALA A 145 -12.25 -17.55 -8.60
CA ALA A 145 -12.03 -17.30 -10.01
C ALA A 145 -13.05 -18.08 -10.84
N LEU A 146 -13.52 -17.46 -11.92
CA LEU A 146 -14.46 -18.07 -12.85
C LEU A 146 -14.15 -17.61 -14.27
N GLY A 147 -13.93 -18.57 -15.17
CA GLY A 147 -13.63 -18.33 -16.57
C GLY A 147 -14.48 -19.20 -17.47
N GLY A 148 -14.86 -18.67 -18.63
CA GLY A 148 -15.65 -19.44 -19.59
C GLY A 148 -16.18 -18.61 -20.77
N PRO A 149 -17.04 -19.21 -21.60
CA PRO A 149 -17.60 -18.52 -22.75
C PRO A 149 -18.85 -17.72 -22.34
N ILE A 150 -18.92 -16.46 -22.80
CA ILE A 150 -20.21 -15.75 -22.97
C ILE A 150 -20.86 -16.24 -24.27
N VAL A 151 -20.06 -16.32 -25.34
CA VAL A 151 -20.44 -16.88 -26.64
C VAL A 151 -19.33 -17.85 -27.04
N LYS A 152 -19.65 -19.14 -27.16
CA LYS A 152 -18.66 -20.17 -27.54
C LYS A 152 -17.94 -19.78 -28.82
N ASN A 153 -16.64 -20.01 -28.86
CA ASN A 153 -15.71 -19.70 -29.95
C ASN A 153 -15.58 -18.20 -30.31
N ARG A 154 -16.16 -17.29 -29.51
CA ARG A 154 -16.21 -15.87 -29.88
C ARG A 154 -15.98 -14.90 -28.74
N THR A 155 -16.62 -15.10 -27.59
CA THR A 155 -16.56 -14.16 -26.47
C THR A 155 -16.34 -14.91 -25.19
N PHE A 156 -15.27 -14.56 -24.49
CA PHE A 156 -14.83 -15.23 -23.28
C PHE A 156 -14.71 -14.21 -22.15
N PHE A 157 -15.02 -14.64 -20.93
CA PHE A 157 -14.80 -13.84 -19.74
C PHE A 157 -13.87 -14.57 -18.77
N TYR A 158 -13.16 -13.80 -17.96
CA TYR A 158 -12.42 -14.31 -16.82
C TYR A 158 -12.59 -13.33 -15.65
N PHE A 159 -13.18 -13.79 -14.56
CA PHE A 159 -13.49 -13.02 -13.36
C PHE A 159 -12.67 -13.54 -12.18
N ASN A 160 -12.17 -12.62 -11.35
CA ASN A 160 -11.48 -12.93 -10.10
C ASN A 160 -11.91 -11.96 -9.03
N TYR A 161 -12.09 -12.48 -7.81
CA TYR A 161 -12.18 -11.70 -6.60
C TYR A 161 -11.23 -12.29 -5.57
N GLU A 162 -10.48 -11.44 -4.88
CA GLU A 162 -9.64 -11.82 -3.74
C GLU A 162 -9.82 -10.80 -2.62
N GLY A 163 -10.14 -11.31 -1.44
CA GLY A 163 -10.26 -10.56 -0.20
C GLY A 163 -9.15 -10.95 0.76
N GLN A 164 -8.58 -9.97 1.47
CA GLN A 164 -7.67 -10.21 2.58
C GLN A 164 -8.20 -9.50 3.83
N ARG A 165 -8.24 -10.23 4.95
CA ARG A 165 -8.62 -9.72 6.27
C ARG A 165 -7.52 -10.06 7.26
N GLU A 166 -6.69 -9.07 7.54
CA GLU A 166 -5.55 -9.20 8.42
C GLU A 166 -5.76 -8.38 9.70
N ARG A 167 -5.51 -9.01 10.85
CA ARG A 167 -5.53 -8.42 12.19
C ARG A 167 -4.25 -8.79 12.89
N VAL A 168 -3.49 -7.80 13.31
CA VAL A 168 -2.15 -7.97 13.89
C VAL A 168 -2.06 -7.15 15.17
N GLY A 169 -1.49 -7.73 16.22
CA GLY A 169 -0.96 -6.96 17.34
C GLY A 169 0.49 -6.62 17.06
N LEU A 170 0.88 -5.37 17.28
CA LEU A 170 2.28 -4.94 17.19
C LEU A 170 2.75 -4.60 18.60
N ASN A 171 3.65 -5.41 19.14
CA ASN A 171 4.24 -5.15 20.44
C ASN A 171 5.31 -4.08 20.30
N SER A 172 5.28 -3.11 21.21
CA SER A 172 6.32 -2.11 21.33
C SER A 172 6.69 -1.92 22.80
N LEU A 173 7.94 -1.57 23.02
CA LEU A 173 8.42 -1.06 24.29
C LEU A 173 8.40 0.47 24.20
N ALA A 174 7.85 1.11 25.22
CA ALA A 174 7.78 2.55 25.34
C ALA A 174 8.09 2.98 26.77
N ARG A 175 8.49 4.23 26.92
CA ARG A 175 8.63 4.89 28.21
C ARG A 175 7.48 5.87 28.37
N VAL A 176 6.65 5.67 29.38
CA VAL A 176 5.49 6.52 29.69
C VAL A 176 5.60 7.07 31.10
N PRO A 177 5.03 8.24 31.44
CA PRO A 177 5.07 8.75 32.81
C PRO A 177 4.28 7.82 33.73
N SER A 178 4.91 7.33 34.81
CA SER A 178 4.19 6.54 35.82
C SER A 178 3.39 7.45 36.77
N PRO A 179 2.28 6.97 37.35
CA PRO A 179 1.52 7.74 38.35
C PRO A 179 2.38 8.21 39.53
N GLN A 180 3.36 7.42 39.94
CA GLN A 180 4.30 7.74 41.02
C GLN A 180 5.22 8.91 40.64
N GLU A 181 5.73 8.93 39.41
CA GLU A 181 6.55 10.04 38.91
C GLU A 181 5.75 11.33 38.81
N ILE A 182 4.54 11.25 38.23
CA ILE A 182 3.62 12.41 38.15
C ILE A 182 3.33 12.95 39.56
N ALA A 183 3.10 12.07 40.55
CA ALA A 183 2.86 12.48 41.93
C ALA A 183 4.09 13.12 42.59
N SER A 184 5.29 12.61 42.29
CA SER A 184 6.55 13.10 42.88
C SER A 184 6.99 14.48 42.38
N LEU A 185 6.61 14.86 41.16
CA LEU A 185 6.94 16.17 40.59
C LEU A 185 6.18 17.33 41.28
N GLY A 186 5.01 17.06 41.85
CA GLY A 186 4.18 18.07 42.52
C GLY A 186 3.74 19.23 41.62
N GLY A 187 3.34 20.35 42.22
CA GLY A 187 3.04 21.60 41.51
C GLY A 187 1.60 21.77 40.98
N PRO A 188 1.26 22.97 40.46
CA PRO A 188 -0.05 23.25 39.91
C PRO A 188 -0.31 22.44 38.63
N LYS A 189 -1.46 21.76 38.57
CA LYS A 189 -1.88 20.99 37.40
C LYS A 189 -2.56 21.91 36.39
N ASN A 190 -1.99 22.04 35.19
CA ASN A 190 -2.65 22.72 34.09
C ASN A 190 -3.98 21.98 33.76
N PRO A 191 -5.13 22.69 33.71
CA PRO A 191 -6.43 22.06 33.51
C PRO A 191 -6.55 21.35 32.16
N ILE A 192 -5.92 21.86 31.10
CA ILE A 192 -5.90 21.22 29.77
C ILE A 192 -5.10 19.93 29.82
N ILE A 193 -3.93 19.93 30.48
CA ILE A 193 -3.13 18.70 30.66
C ILE A 193 -3.89 17.65 31.47
N ALA A 194 -4.65 18.07 32.50
CA ALA A 194 -5.51 17.17 33.25
C ALA A 194 -6.59 16.52 32.36
N GLN A 195 -7.21 17.29 31.46
CA GLN A 195 -8.18 16.76 30.48
C GLN A 195 -7.52 15.80 29.48
N ILE A 196 -6.29 16.07 29.03
CA ILE A 196 -5.53 15.16 28.19
C ILE A 196 -5.29 13.83 28.91
N LEU A 197 -4.82 13.87 30.17
CA LEU A 197 -4.56 12.65 30.96
C LEU A 197 -5.84 11.86 31.28
N GLN A 198 -6.99 12.52 31.43
CA GLN A 198 -8.29 11.85 31.60
C GLN A 198 -8.71 11.01 30.39
N ARG A 199 -8.15 11.29 29.20
CA ARG A 199 -8.36 10.46 27.99
C ARG A 199 -7.48 9.21 27.96
N ASN A 200 -6.69 8.97 29.01
CA ASN A 200 -5.78 7.84 29.14
C ASN A 200 -4.84 7.67 27.91
N PRO A 201 -4.08 8.71 27.53
CA PRO A 201 -3.23 8.67 26.34
C PRO A 201 -1.99 7.78 26.53
N TYR A 202 -1.67 7.46 27.79
CA TYR A 202 -0.59 6.55 28.17
C TYR A 202 -1.17 5.26 28.73
N PRO A 203 -0.77 4.09 28.21
CA PRO A 203 -1.06 2.82 28.86
C PRO A 203 -0.45 2.75 30.26
N THR A 204 -1.06 1.98 31.16
CA THR A 204 -0.51 1.74 32.50
C THR A 204 0.84 1.02 32.41
N ALA A 205 1.87 1.55 33.08
CA ALA A 205 3.18 0.92 33.17
C ALA A 205 3.05 -0.51 33.72
N ASN A 206 3.72 -1.46 33.06
CA ASN A 206 3.65 -2.89 33.38
C ASN A 206 5.04 -3.57 33.45
N LEU A 207 6.11 -2.78 33.31
CA LEU A 207 7.48 -3.21 33.53
C LEU A 207 8.04 -2.44 34.73
N SER A 208 8.64 -3.16 35.67
CA SER A 208 9.25 -2.55 36.85
C SER A 208 10.59 -1.93 36.46
N VAL A 209 10.66 -0.60 36.49
CA VAL A 209 11.90 0.17 36.36
C VAL A 209 12.02 1.13 37.54
N PRO A 210 13.23 1.52 37.96
CA PRO A 210 13.41 2.59 38.93
C PRO A 210 12.70 3.89 38.50
N LEU A 211 12.26 4.69 39.47
CA LEU A 211 11.70 6.02 39.17
C LEU A 211 12.73 6.85 38.39
N PHE A 212 12.27 7.52 37.34
CA PHE A 212 13.05 8.37 36.44
C PHE A 212 14.11 7.62 35.60
N ASP A 213 14.08 6.28 35.59
CA ASP A 213 14.89 5.49 34.68
C ASP A 213 14.40 5.72 33.22
N PRO A 214 15.31 5.94 32.25
CA PRO A 214 14.93 6.14 30.84
C PRO A 214 14.50 4.84 30.13
N SER A 215 14.70 3.68 30.75
CA SER A 215 14.32 2.38 30.19
C SER A 215 12.81 2.29 29.99
N PRO A 216 12.35 1.58 28.93
CA PRO A 216 10.93 1.33 28.74
C PRO A 216 10.27 0.72 29.98
N ASN A 217 9.22 1.37 30.47
CA ASN A 217 8.44 0.92 31.62
C ASN A 217 7.07 0.34 31.22
N VAL A 218 6.79 0.29 29.92
CA VAL A 218 5.59 -0.35 29.39
C VAL A 218 5.90 -1.19 28.15
N SER A 219 5.34 -2.40 28.14
CA SER A 219 5.15 -3.23 26.95
C SER A 219 3.68 -3.14 26.54
N VAL A 220 3.41 -2.58 25.37
CA VAL A 220 2.06 -2.40 24.86
C VAL A 220 1.88 -3.06 23.51
N THR A 221 0.68 -3.60 23.27
CA THR A 221 0.28 -4.13 21.97
C THR A 221 -0.66 -3.13 21.30
N THR A 222 -0.24 -2.60 20.15
CA THR A 222 -1.08 -1.75 19.30
C THR A 222 -1.76 -2.62 18.26
N ASN A 223 -3.09 -2.56 18.18
CA ASN A 223 -3.83 -3.29 17.17
C ASN A 223 -3.63 -2.63 15.81
N ALA A 224 -3.41 -3.46 14.79
CA ALA A 224 -3.29 -3.07 13.41
C ALA A 224 -4.19 -3.96 12.54
N SER A 225 -4.67 -3.41 11.42
CA SER A 225 -5.56 -4.09 10.50
C SER A 225 -5.27 -3.73 9.06
N ASN A 226 -5.51 -4.68 8.18
CA ASN A 226 -5.49 -4.50 6.74
C ASN A 226 -6.66 -5.28 6.14
N ASP A 227 -7.61 -4.55 5.58
CA ASP A 227 -8.77 -5.10 4.88
C ASP A 227 -8.67 -4.70 3.42
N ILE A 228 -8.56 -5.70 2.53
CA ILE A 228 -8.40 -5.50 1.09
C ILE A 228 -9.48 -6.28 0.35
N ASP A 229 -10.06 -5.64 -0.65
CA ASP A 229 -10.89 -6.30 -1.65
C ASP A 229 -10.34 -5.96 -3.04
N SER A 230 -10.09 -6.97 -3.85
CA SER A 230 -9.55 -6.78 -5.19
C SER A 230 -10.31 -7.64 -6.20
N THR A 231 -10.74 -7.02 -7.29
CA THR A 231 -11.56 -7.64 -8.33
C THR A 231 -10.93 -7.38 -9.69
N THR A 232 -10.87 -8.41 -10.52
CA THR A 232 -10.48 -8.29 -11.93
C THR A 232 -11.54 -8.94 -12.80
N ILE A 233 -11.97 -8.24 -13.85
CA ILE A 233 -12.75 -8.81 -14.93
C ILE A 233 -12.04 -8.57 -16.25
N LYS A 234 -11.94 -9.62 -17.07
CA LYS A 234 -11.43 -9.58 -18.44
C LYS A 234 -12.49 -10.14 -19.39
N ILE A 235 -12.65 -9.50 -20.53
CA ILE A 235 -13.46 -9.97 -21.65
C ILE A 235 -12.60 -9.97 -22.90
N ASP A 236 -12.57 -11.11 -23.59
CA ASP A 236 -11.92 -11.26 -24.89
C ASP A 236 -12.99 -11.57 -25.94
N HIS A 237 -13.03 -10.78 -27.02
CA HIS A 237 -14.04 -10.88 -28.07
C HIS A 237 -13.38 -10.93 -29.45
N SER A 238 -13.54 -12.05 -30.15
CA SER A 238 -13.21 -12.16 -31.57
C SER A 238 -14.30 -11.48 -32.41
N LEU A 239 -13.95 -10.32 -32.98
CA LEU A 239 -14.80 -9.59 -33.92
C LEU A 239 -14.83 -10.30 -35.28
N SER A 240 -13.68 -10.86 -35.68
CA SER A 240 -13.48 -11.69 -36.86
C SER A 240 -12.29 -12.63 -36.65
N ALA A 241 -11.98 -13.48 -37.64
CA ALA A 241 -10.76 -14.30 -37.62
C ALA A 241 -9.45 -13.49 -37.64
N LYS A 242 -9.52 -12.17 -37.89
CA LYS A 242 -8.38 -11.25 -37.96
C LYS A 242 -8.41 -10.16 -36.88
N ASP A 243 -9.45 -10.13 -36.06
CA ASP A 243 -9.74 -9.03 -35.15
C ASP A 243 -10.06 -9.56 -33.75
N LEU A 244 -9.27 -9.14 -32.76
CA LEU A 244 -9.46 -9.45 -31.35
C LEU A 244 -9.58 -8.15 -30.55
N LEU A 245 -10.67 -8.01 -29.80
CA LEU A 245 -10.87 -6.94 -28.84
C LEU A 245 -10.82 -7.54 -27.43
N SER A 246 -9.90 -7.05 -26.61
CA SER A 246 -9.73 -7.45 -25.21
C SER A 246 -9.97 -6.24 -24.30
N GLY A 247 -10.76 -6.42 -23.25
CA GLY A 247 -11.00 -5.41 -22.24
C GLY A 247 -10.79 -5.97 -20.84
N ARG A 248 -10.08 -5.24 -19.99
CA ARG A 248 -9.87 -5.58 -18.58
C ARG A 248 -10.21 -4.40 -17.68
N TYR A 249 -10.86 -4.68 -16.57
CA TYR A 249 -10.98 -3.75 -15.45
C TYR A 249 -10.52 -4.40 -14.15
N TYR A 250 -9.65 -3.70 -13.42
CA TYR A 250 -9.23 -4.02 -12.07
C TYR A 250 -9.76 -2.95 -11.11
N PHE A 251 -10.32 -3.39 -10.00
CA PHE A 251 -10.75 -2.55 -8.88
C PHE A 251 -10.17 -3.12 -7.59
N GLY A 252 -9.33 -2.34 -6.92
CA GLY A 252 -8.84 -2.63 -5.58
C GLY A 252 -9.29 -1.55 -4.61
N ASP A 253 -9.78 -1.95 -3.45
CA ASP A 253 -10.14 -1.06 -2.35
C ASP A 253 -9.56 -1.62 -1.06
N SER A 254 -9.08 -0.73 -0.19
CA SER A 254 -8.61 -1.13 1.12
C SER A 254 -8.76 -0.08 2.18
N ASP A 255 -8.79 -0.57 3.41
CA ASP A 255 -8.62 0.22 4.62
C ASP A 255 -7.53 -0.43 5.49
N GLN A 256 -6.57 0.39 5.90
CA GLN A 256 -5.41 -0.02 6.67
C GLN A 256 -5.27 0.85 7.89
N SER A 257 -4.99 0.26 9.04
CA SER A 257 -4.68 0.97 10.28
C SER A 257 -3.43 0.35 10.90
N PHE A 258 -2.32 1.08 10.93
CA PHE A 258 -1.07 0.62 11.54
C PHE A 258 -0.36 1.78 12.27
N PRO A 259 0.40 1.50 13.34
CA PRO A 259 1.26 2.49 13.98
C PRO A 259 2.44 2.83 13.06
N LEU A 260 2.56 4.11 12.70
CA LEU A 260 3.59 4.58 11.76
C LEU A 260 4.86 5.04 12.49
N ALA A 261 5.69 4.09 12.93
CA ALA A 261 6.86 4.37 13.77
C ALA A 261 8.20 4.60 13.03
N LEU A 262 8.20 4.86 11.71
CA LEU A 262 9.45 5.02 10.95
C LEU A 262 10.02 6.45 10.89
N VAL A 263 9.26 7.49 11.29
CA VAL A 263 9.70 8.90 11.11
C VAL A 263 9.18 9.90 12.17
N GLY A 264 8.59 9.45 13.28
CA GLY A 264 8.31 10.33 14.44
C GLY A 264 6.84 10.51 14.86
N GLY A 265 6.06 9.41 14.90
CA GLY A 265 4.76 9.33 15.58
C GLY A 265 4.82 8.47 16.86
N SER A 266 3.69 8.39 17.57
CA SER A 266 3.56 7.55 18.77
C SER A 266 3.46 6.06 18.44
N LYS A 267 4.11 5.21 19.25
CA LYS A 267 3.92 3.75 19.25
C LYS A 267 2.71 3.32 20.10
N LEU A 268 2.13 4.24 20.86
CA LEU A 268 1.02 3.96 21.76
C LEU A 268 -0.28 3.70 20.98
N PRO A 269 -1.19 2.86 21.50
CA PRO A 269 -2.51 2.65 20.91
C PRO A 269 -3.31 3.95 20.79
N GLY A 270 -4.14 4.07 19.75
CA GLY A 270 -5.00 5.23 19.50
C GLY A 270 -4.38 6.32 18.62
N PHE A 271 -3.17 6.11 18.12
CA PHE A 271 -2.46 7.05 17.25
C PHE A 271 -1.98 6.40 15.94
N ASN A 272 -2.68 5.35 15.48
CA ASN A 272 -2.36 4.73 14.20
C ASN A 272 -2.49 5.73 13.04
N THR A 273 -1.87 5.35 11.92
CA THR A 273 -2.18 5.94 10.62
C THR A 273 -3.22 5.09 9.93
N VAL A 274 -4.33 5.70 9.55
CA VAL A 274 -5.42 5.09 8.78
C VAL A 274 -5.26 5.47 7.32
N THR A 275 -5.24 4.48 6.40
CA THR A 275 -4.89 4.70 5.00
C THR A 275 -5.86 4.02 4.04
N PRO A 276 -7.00 4.68 3.74
CA PRO A 276 -7.88 4.19 2.71
C PRO A 276 -7.21 4.36 1.34
N THR A 277 -7.16 3.27 0.57
CA THR A 277 -6.56 3.24 -0.76
C THR A 277 -7.54 2.66 -1.77
N ARG A 278 -7.63 3.27 -2.95
CA ARG A 278 -8.41 2.77 -4.08
C ARG A 278 -7.60 2.82 -5.36
N VAL A 279 -7.62 1.72 -6.10
CA VAL A 279 -6.90 1.54 -7.37
C VAL A 279 -7.88 1.05 -8.43
N GLN A 280 -7.92 1.75 -9.56
CA GLN A 280 -8.79 1.40 -10.68
C GLN A 280 -7.96 1.39 -11.96
N ILE A 281 -7.93 0.26 -12.65
CA ILE A 281 -7.15 0.12 -13.88
C ILE A 281 -8.04 -0.46 -14.97
N ALA A 282 -8.26 0.30 -16.02
CA ALA A 282 -8.92 -0.14 -17.24
C ALA A 282 -7.90 -0.30 -18.36
N SER A 283 -8.05 -1.36 -19.15
CA SER A 283 -7.25 -1.63 -20.33
C SER A 283 -8.15 -2.09 -21.46
N LEU A 284 -7.94 -1.55 -22.65
CA LEU A 284 -8.54 -2.00 -23.89
C LEU A 284 -7.41 -2.27 -24.87
N SER A 285 -7.42 -3.43 -25.52
CA SER A 285 -6.52 -3.77 -26.62
C SER A 285 -7.34 -4.22 -27.83
N TYR A 286 -6.98 -3.71 -29.00
CA TYR A 286 -7.52 -4.13 -30.28
C TYR A 286 -6.38 -4.57 -31.18
N VAL A 287 -6.35 -5.86 -31.51
CA VAL A 287 -5.37 -6.47 -32.42
C VAL A 287 -6.03 -6.74 -33.76
N LYS A 288 -5.40 -6.27 -34.83
CA LYS A 288 -5.83 -6.48 -36.21
C LYS A 288 -4.72 -7.11 -37.05
N VAL A 289 -5.00 -8.29 -37.58
CA VAL A 289 -4.19 -8.94 -38.62
C VAL A 289 -4.58 -8.35 -39.97
N ILE A 290 -3.80 -7.39 -40.46
CA ILE A 290 -4.07 -6.69 -41.73
C ILE A 290 -3.77 -7.62 -42.92
N SER A 291 -2.66 -8.35 -42.86
CA SER A 291 -2.26 -9.37 -43.84
C SER A 291 -1.40 -10.46 -43.17
N SER A 292 -0.97 -11.47 -43.92
CA SER A 292 -0.03 -12.51 -43.44
C SER A 292 1.33 -11.97 -42.99
N THR A 293 1.62 -10.69 -43.26
CA THR A 293 2.89 -10.02 -42.94
C THR A 293 2.72 -8.74 -42.14
N LYS A 294 1.48 -8.32 -41.81
CA LYS A 294 1.20 -7.04 -41.15
C LYS A 294 0.20 -7.21 -40.00
N VAL A 295 0.58 -6.74 -38.82
CA VAL A 295 -0.27 -6.72 -37.62
C VAL A 295 -0.19 -5.34 -36.99
N ASN A 296 -1.35 -4.82 -36.58
CA ASN A 296 -1.46 -3.61 -35.78
C ASN A 296 -2.12 -3.94 -34.44
N GLU A 297 -1.63 -3.30 -33.37
CA GLU A 297 -2.23 -3.37 -32.05
C GLU A 297 -2.37 -1.96 -31.48
N LEU A 298 -3.61 -1.59 -31.17
CA LEU A 298 -3.95 -0.35 -30.50
C LEU A 298 -4.36 -0.66 -29.06
N ARG A 299 -3.73 0.00 -28.08
CA ARG A 299 -4.06 -0.14 -26.66
C ARG A 299 -4.45 1.20 -26.05
N PHE A 300 -5.49 1.20 -25.24
CA PHE A 300 -5.84 2.29 -24.35
C PHE A 300 -5.72 1.81 -22.89
N GLY A 301 -4.99 2.57 -22.08
CA GLY A 301 -4.82 2.34 -20.65
C GLY A 301 -5.31 3.51 -19.83
N TYR A 302 -6.01 3.21 -18.74
CA TYR A 302 -6.38 4.17 -17.72
C TYR A 302 -6.05 3.58 -16.35
N ASN A 303 -5.21 4.25 -15.58
CA ASN A 303 -4.86 3.87 -14.23
C ASN A 303 -5.17 5.05 -13.30
N ARG A 304 -5.93 4.80 -12.23
CA ARG A 304 -6.27 5.76 -11.20
C ARG A 304 -5.94 5.20 -9.83
N PHE A 305 -4.97 5.82 -9.18
CA PHE A 305 -4.54 5.51 -7.82
C PHE A 305 -4.98 6.63 -6.87
N ARG A 306 -5.65 6.29 -5.77
CA ARG A 306 -6.01 7.23 -4.69
C ARG A 306 -5.54 6.63 -3.37
N GLN A 307 -4.81 7.41 -2.59
CA GLN A 307 -4.37 7.01 -1.26
C GLN A 307 -4.36 8.22 -0.35
N ASN A 308 -4.99 8.08 0.81
CA ASN A 308 -4.94 9.08 1.87
C ASN A 308 -4.30 8.48 3.11
N PHE A 309 -3.77 9.31 3.98
CA PHE A 309 -3.22 8.96 5.27
C PHE A 309 -3.80 9.93 6.29
N PHE A 310 -4.54 9.39 7.24
CA PHE A 310 -5.20 10.12 8.31
C PHE A 310 -4.70 9.61 9.66
N ALA A 311 -4.89 10.43 10.68
CA ALA A 311 -4.70 9.98 12.04
C ALA A 311 -5.90 9.17 12.51
N GLU A 312 -5.66 8.15 13.34
CA GLU A 312 -6.73 7.39 13.99
C GLU A 312 -7.63 8.29 14.86
N ASP A 313 -7.07 9.34 15.46
CA ASP A 313 -7.77 10.28 16.32
C ASP A 313 -8.37 11.49 15.57
N ILE A 314 -8.53 11.42 14.24
CA ILE A 314 -9.04 12.53 13.41
C ILE A 314 -10.41 13.05 13.83
N ASP A 315 -11.28 12.22 14.42
CA ASP A 315 -12.61 12.66 14.86
C ASP A 315 -12.58 13.48 16.17
N PHE A 316 -11.41 13.62 16.80
CA PHE A 316 -11.25 14.35 18.04
C PHE A 316 -10.80 15.80 17.82
N ASN A 317 -11.68 16.77 18.09
CA ASN A 317 -11.31 18.19 18.11
C ASN A 317 -10.64 18.57 19.45
N PRO A 318 -9.35 18.97 19.48
CA PRO A 318 -8.67 19.34 20.73
C PRO A 318 -9.28 20.57 21.43
N ALA A 319 -9.98 21.45 20.71
CA ALA A 319 -10.67 22.58 21.32
C ALA A 319 -11.78 22.14 22.29
N SER A 320 -12.32 20.92 22.15
CA SER A 320 -13.32 20.36 23.06
C SER A 320 -12.81 20.16 24.50
N ILE A 321 -11.49 20.07 24.69
CA ILE A 321 -10.83 19.99 26.00
C ILE A 321 -10.13 21.30 26.39
N GLY A 322 -10.42 22.40 25.68
CA GLY A 322 -9.79 23.70 25.87
C GLY A 322 -8.42 23.85 25.21
N LEU A 323 -7.91 22.82 24.51
CA LEU A 323 -6.67 22.91 23.74
C LEU A 323 -6.95 23.53 22.37
N ASN A 324 -6.97 24.86 22.30
CA ASN A 324 -7.18 25.56 21.02
C ASN A 324 -5.87 25.63 20.23
N THR A 325 -5.74 24.80 19.19
CA THR A 325 -4.59 24.79 18.27
C THR A 325 -4.77 25.74 17.07
N GLY A 326 -5.89 26.46 16.99
CA GLY A 326 -6.25 27.28 15.82
C GLY A 326 -6.78 26.47 14.62
N VAL A 327 -6.82 25.14 14.74
CA VAL A 327 -7.35 24.25 13.69
C VAL A 327 -8.87 24.29 13.68
N THR A 328 -9.44 24.59 12.50
CA THR A 328 -10.89 24.65 12.29
C THR A 328 -11.40 23.62 11.28
N ASN A 329 -10.52 23.13 10.40
CA ASN A 329 -10.87 22.11 9.41
C ASN A 329 -10.91 20.73 10.06
N PRO A 330 -12.04 19.99 10.03
CA PRO A 330 -12.13 18.67 10.63
C PRO A 330 -11.16 17.64 10.06
N ARG A 331 -10.65 17.82 8.84
CA ARG A 331 -9.61 16.95 8.27
C ARG A 331 -8.30 17.00 9.10
N ASP A 332 -8.06 18.12 9.75
CA ASP A 332 -6.85 18.42 10.49
C ASP A 332 -7.06 18.23 12.01
N PHE A 333 -8.15 17.60 12.45
CA PHE A 333 -8.37 17.29 13.86
C PHE A 333 -7.50 16.11 14.35
N GLY A 334 -7.58 15.82 15.65
CA GLY A 334 -6.66 14.97 16.40
C GLY A 334 -5.69 15.78 17.26
N LEU A 335 -5.08 15.14 18.25
CA LEU A 335 -4.13 15.81 19.14
C LEU A 335 -2.89 16.30 18.35
N PRO A 336 -2.31 17.47 18.72
CA PRO A 336 -0.95 17.79 18.29
C PRO A 336 0.01 16.69 18.74
N VAL A 337 1.19 16.63 18.12
CA VAL A 337 2.25 15.80 18.68
C VAL A 337 2.74 16.44 19.96
N ILE A 338 2.49 15.80 21.10
CA ILE A 338 2.95 16.23 22.42
C ILE A 338 4.15 15.38 22.78
N ARG A 339 5.30 16.03 22.90
CA ARG A 339 6.55 15.43 23.32
C ARG A 339 6.93 16.01 24.66
N ILE A 340 7.51 15.15 25.48
CA ILE A 340 8.15 15.56 26.73
C ILE A 340 9.63 15.29 26.49
N ARG A 341 10.31 16.25 25.85
CA ARG A 341 11.75 16.16 25.58
C ARG A 341 12.52 16.79 26.73
N THR A 342 13.73 16.28 26.98
CA THR A 342 14.74 16.97 27.79
C THR A 342 14.35 17.30 29.24
N ASP A 343 13.59 16.42 29.91
CA ASP A 343 13.40 16.52 31.37
C ASP A 343 14.29 15.49 32.09
N PRO A 344 15.40 15.93 32.75
CA PRO A 344 16.24 15.04 33.54
C PRO A 344 15.50 14.36 34.70
N SER A 345 14.38 14.96 35.15
CA SER A 345 13.51 14.45 36.20
C SER A 345 12.43 13.50 35.70
N LEU A 346 12.43 13.10 34.42
CA LEU A 346 11.52 12.08 33.87
C LEU A 346 12.25 10.95 33.13
N GLY A 347 13.59 10.97 33.12
CA GLY A 347 14.40 10.15 32.22
C GLY A 347 14.27 10.66 30.77
N SER A 348 15.35 10.57 29.97
CA SER A 348 15.26 10.98 28.57
C SER A 348 14.31 10.05 27.80
N SER A 349 13.43 10.65 26.98
CA SER A 349 12.55 10.04 25.97
C SER A 349 11.27 9.32 26.43
N ILE A 350 10.34 10.07 27.05
CA ILE A 350 8.92 9.67 27.11
C ILE A 350 8.35 9.57 25.69
N GLU A 351 7.59 8.51 25.42
CA GLU A 351 6.92 8.29 24.16
C GLU A 351 5.90 9.42 23.91
N PRO A 352 5.88 10.04 22.72
CA PRO A 352 4.98 11.14 22.44
C PRO A 352 3.51 10.69 22.42
N ILE A 353 2.63 11.63 22.70
CA ILE A 353 1.19 11.52 22.44
C ILE A 353 0.90 12.17 21.09
N GLY A 354 -0.09 11.66 20.37
CA GLY A 354 -0.48 12.18 19.07
C GLY A 354 0.18 11.43 17.92
N SER A 355 -0.47 11.49 16.77
CA SER A 355 -0.03 10.83 15.55
C SER A 355 1.00 11.68 14.79
N ASN A 356 1.71 11.06 13.84
CA ASN A 356 2.82 11.68 13.11
C ASN A 356 2.47 13.06 12.49
N LEU A 357 3.43 13.99 12.50
CA LEU A 357 3.30 15.33 11.90
C LEU A 357 3.03 15.32 10.39
N SER A 358 3.24 14.21 9.69
CA SER A 358 2.97 14.07 8.26
C SER A 358 1.50 13.76 7.92
N LEU A 359 0.61 13.80 8.91
CA LEU A 359 -0.82 13.55 8.74
C LEU A 359 -1.62 14.84 9.04
N PRO A 360 -2.69 15.11 8.27
CA PRO A 360 -3.21 14.29 7.16
C PRO A 360 -2.48 14.57 5.83
N ARG A 361 -2.44 13.59 4.95
CA ARG A 361 -1.95 13.75 3.57
C ARG A 361 -2.69 12.85 2.62
N GLY A 362 -2.73 13.19 1.35
CA GLY A 362 -3.39 12.34 0.37
C GLY A 362 -3.08 12.71 -1.06
N ARG A 363 -3.22 11.74 -1.94
CA ARG A 363 -3.02 11.95 -3.37
C ARG A 363 -3.96 11.12 -4.22
N ILE A 364 -4.19 11.65 -5.40
CA ILE A 364 -4.87 11.06 -6.53
C ILE A 364 -3.89 11.19 -7.70
N ALA A 365 -3.43 10.06 -8.22
CA ALA A 365 -2.67 9.99 -9.45
C ALA A 365 -3.52 9.31 -10.52
N THR A 366 -3.53 9.88 -11.73
CA THR A 366 -4.22 9.32 -12.89
C THR A 366 -3.26 9.30 -14.07
N ASN A 367 -3.08 8.13 -14.66
CA ASN A 367 -2.34 7.94 -15.91
C ASN A 367 -3.32 7.52 -17.00
N THR A 368 -3.31 8.23 -18.11
CA THR A 368 -3.98 7.84 -19.35
C THR A 368 -2.91 7.55 -20.40
N GLN A 369 -3.05 6.44 -21.09
CA GLN A 369 -2.10 5.97 -22.09
C GLN A 369 -2.83 5.54 -23.36
N LEU A 370 -2.28 5.90 -24.51
CA LEU A 370 -2.67 5.37 -25.81
C LEU A 370 -1.40 4.87 -26.49
N ILE A 371 -1.36 3.61 -26.89
CA ILE A 371 -0.23 2.98 -27.56
C ILE A 371 -0.71 2.41 -28.89
N ASP A 372 -0.01 2.72 -29.98
CA ASP A 372 -0.17 2.04 -31.25
C ASP A 372 1.14 1.35 -31.62
N ASN A 373 1.07 0.06 -31.98
CA ASN A 373 2.21 -0.72 -32.42
C ASN A 373 1.89 -1.39 -33.75
N PHE A 374 2.72 -1.15 -34.76
CA PHE A 374 2.62 -1.77 -36.07
C PHE A 374 3.84 -2.63 -36.36
N SER A 375 3.60 -3.89 -36.71
CA SER A 375 4.62 -4.87 -37.08
C SER A 375 4.46 -5.27 -38.54
N TRP A 376 5.56 -5.25 -39.30
CA TRP A 376 5.58 -5.54 -40.72
C TRP A 376 6.80 -6.37 -41.12
N LYS A 377 6.54 -7.57 -41.67
CA LYS A 377 7.56 -8.42 -42.25
C LYS A 377 7.70 -8.19 -43.76
N VAL A 378 8.92 -7.93 -44.20
CA VAL A 378 9.30 -7.77 -45.62
C VAL A 378 10.47 -8.69 -45.91
N ASN A 379 10.22 -9.76 -46.66
CA ASN A 379 11.24 -10.78 -46.97
C ASN A 379 11.92 -11.32 -45.69
N LYS A 380 13.21 -11.02 -45.53
CA LYS A 380 14.06 -11.40 -44.38
C LYS A 380 14.15 -10.31 -43.31
N HIS A 381 13.38 -9.23 -43.42
CA HIS A 381 13.40 -8.08 -42.52
C HIS A 381 12.09 -7.97 -41.74
N ASP A 382 12.20 -7.67 -40.45
CA ASP A 382 11.08 -7.36 -39.56
C ASP A 382 11.17 -5.89 -39.13
N PHE A 383 10.14 -5.11 -39.46
CA PHE A 383 10.00 -3.72 -39.09
C PHE A 383 8.95 -3.57 -38.00
N LYS A 384 9.26 -2.79 -36.96
CA LYS A 384 8.32 -2.43 -35.90
C LYS A 384 8.38 -0.94 -35.66
N VAL A 385 7.22 -0.29 -35.72
CA VAL A 385 7.06 1.15 -35.49
C VAL A 385 5.86 1.35 -34.57
N GLY A 386 5.87 2.43 -33.79
CA GLY A 386 4.78 2.69 -32.86
C GLY A 386 4.78 4.11 -32.34
N TYR A 387 3.72 4.44 -31.62
CA TYR A 387 3.51 5.72 -30.98
C TYR A 387 2.90 5.51 -29.59
N GLU A 388 3.40 6.25 -28.59
CA GLU A 388 2.80 6.31 -27.26
C GLU A 388 2.45 7.76 -26.92
N PHE A 389 1.18 7.99 -26.61
CA PHE A 389 0.74 9.18 -25.89
C PHE A 389 0.49 8.82 -24.43
N ARG A 390 0.99 9.65 -23.52
CA ARG A 390 0.78 9.49 -22.09
C ARG A 390 0.49 10.82 -21.43
N ARG A 391 -0.52 10.83 -20.56
CA ARG A 391 -0.83 11.95 -19.67
C ARG A 391 -0.88 11.46 -18.24
N THR A 392 -0.06 12.06 -17.38
CA THR A 392 -0.11 11.87 -15.94
C THR A 392 -0.66 13.13 -15.28
N PHE A 393 -1.66 12.97 -14.43
CA PHE A 393 -2.22 14.01 -13.59
C PHE A 393 -2.12 13.60 -12.13
N VAL A 394 -1.57 14.48 -11.29
CA VAL A 394 -1.48 14.27 -9.85
C VAL A 394 -2.14 15.44 -9.15
N ASN A 395 -3.07 15.13 -8.25
CA ASN A 395 -3.65 16.08 -7.32
C ASN A 395 -3.50 15.54 -5.91
N GLY A 396 -3.13 16.37 -4.95
CA GLY A 396 -2.91 15.93 -3.58
C GLY A 396 -2.84 17.08 -2.60
N PHE A 397 -2.78 16.73 -1.33
CA PHE A 397 -2.59 17.66 -0.21
C PHE A 397 -1.60 17.05 0.78
N PHE A 398 -0.92 17.92 1.52
CA PHE A 398 0.00 17.50 2.56
C PHE A 398 0.00 18.54 3.68
N ASP A 399 -0.81 18.29 4.71
CA ASP A 399 -1.03 19.23 5.80
C ASP A 399 -0.06 18.94 6.95
N ALA A 400 1.24 18.98 6.62
CA ALA A 400 2.30 18.62 7.54
C ALA A 400 2.35 19.59 8.72
N GLY A 401 2.21 19.07 9.95
CA GLY A 401 2.30 19.84 11.18
C GLY A 401 1.12 20.79 11.45
N TYR A 402 0.04 20.73 10.66
CA TYR A 402 -1.13 21.60 10.82
C TYR A 402 -1.80 21.47 12.19
N ARG A 403 -1.73 20.27 12.79
CA ARG A 403 -2.22 19.98 14.15
C ARG A 403 -1.40 20.63 15.25
N GLY A 404 -0.19 21.07 14.94
CA GLY A 404 0.76 21.62 15.88
C GLY A 404 1.63 20.55 16.56
N ARG A 405 2.61 21.04 17.32
CA ARG A 405 3.44 20.26 18.22
C ARG A 405 3.58 21.01 19.55
N ILE A 406 3.66 20.26 20.62
CA ILE A 406 4.02 20.74 21.95
C ILE A 406 5.28 19.96 22.33
N ASP A 407 6.40 20.64 22.59
CA ASP A 407 7.69 20.03 22.90
C ASP A 407 8.13 20.34 24.34
#